data_AF-A0A7J6S3I3-F1
#
_entry.id   AF-A0A7J6S3I3-F1
#
_cell.length_a   1.000
_cell.length_b   1.000
_cell.length_c   1.000
_cell.angle_alpha   90.00
_cell.angle_beta   90.00
_cell.angle_gamma   90.00
#
_symmetry.space_group_name_H-M   'P 1'
#
loop_
_entity.id
_entity.type
_entity.pdbx_description
1 polymer ?
#
loop_
_entity_poly.entity_id
_entity_poly.type
_entity_poly.pdbx_seq_one_letter_code
_entity_poly.pdbx_strand_id
1 'polypeptide(L)'
;MDQDVFAWILKDRYKSTRTTALRNHGDDYEDDEVVLQTDGTSSRDEHFVDSTRLRSLLSLPGSTWTLLRFNIFIAAIICVNVIVIGLEIDLGDFTANIEDRLGWYAVENVFLLIFTFEMVARMRHHGRYYFRDPWNTLDCIIVTLGIIETWFLAPIGNASNFRMLTSLRVIRLLRLGRLVHLLRSFKELWLIIMGLVDSLKTLGWVCLLLLLVLYVCGIFTTIQIGQDTGTYGEYRISSGGWDHKEYFGTVLKSMYTLFQ
;
A
#
# COMPACT_ATOMS: atom_id res chain seq x y z
N MET A 1 8.76 27.20 2.21
CA MET A 1 9.89 26.40 2.74
C MET A 1 10.88 26.30 1.61
N ASP A 2 11.89 27.17 1.66
CA ASP A 2 12.65 27.62 0.48
C ASP A 2 13.53 26.52 -0.13
N GLN A 3 13.54 26.49 -1.47
CA GLN A 3 14.42 25.63 -2.27
C GLN A 3 15.91 25.80 -1.91
N ASP A 4 16.28 26.96 -1.38
CA ASP A 4 17.65 27.28 -1.01
C ASP A 4 18.17 26.48 0.20
N VAL A 5 17.27 26.12 1.14
CA VAL A 5 17.64 25.31 2.31
C VAL A 5 17.94 23.86 1.90
N PHE A 6 17.17 23.33 0.95
CA PHE A 6 17.35 21.97 0.44
C PHE A 6 18.63 21.85 -0.40
N ALA A 7 18.93 22.86 -1.22
CA ALA A 7 20.16 22.94 -1.98
C ALA A 7 21.40 23.03 -1.07
N TRP A 8 21.31 23.76 0.05
CA TRP A 8 22.40 23.86 1.02
C TRP A 8 22.67 22.51 1.73
N ILE A 9 21.62 21.81 2.17
CA ILE A 9 21.74 20.50 2.85
C ILE A 9 22.37 19.43 1.95
N LEU A 10 22.03 19.43 0.64
CA LEU A 10 22.59 18.48 -0.31
C LEU A 10 24.07 18.80 -0.64
N LYS A 11 24.41 20.10 -0.74
CA LYS A 11 25.77 20.55 -0.99
C LYS A 11 26.71 20.21 0.17
N ASP A 12 26.22 20.30 1.40
CA ASP A 12 27.00 19.99 2.60
C ASP A 12 27.27 18.48 2.72
N ARG A 13 26.25 17.65 2.39
CA ARG A 13 26.36 16.19 2.43
C ARG A 13 27.35 15.63 1.39
N TYR A 14 27.42 16.24 0.20
CA TYR A 14 28.38 15.83 -0.84
C TYR A 14 29.84 16.14 -0.46
N LYS A 15 30.08 17.26 0.24
CA LYS A 15 31.43 17.68 0.65
C LYS A 15 32.02 16.78 1.73
N SER A 16 31.16 16.25 2.62
CA SER A 16 31.54 15.35 3.71
C SER A 16 32.00 13.97 3.21
N THR A 17 31.30 13.37 2.25
CA THR A 17 31.67 12.05 1.70
C THR A 17 32.98 12.07 0.92
N ARG A 18 33.28 13.20 0.24
CA ARG A 18 34.50 13.35 -0.58
C ARG A 18 35.77 13.50 0.25
N THR A 19 35.68 14.01 1.49
CA THR A 19 36.82 14.12 2.40
C THR A 19 37.17 12.80 3.09
N THR A 20 36.20 11.89 3.25
CA THR A 20 36.44 10.55 3.81
C THR A 20 37.07 9.59 2.79
N ALA A 21 36.74 9.73 1.50
CA ALA A 21 37.29 8.89 0.43
C ALA A 21 38.77 9.19 0.12
N LEU A 22 39.20 10.45 0.21
CA LEU A 22 40.60 10.85 -0.05
C LEU A 22 41.55 10.57 1.12
N ARG A 23 41.02 10.28 2.32
CA ARG A 23 41.83 9.95 3.50
C ARG A 23 42.15 8.45 3.63
N ASN A 24 41.41 7.58 2.93
CA ASN A 24 41.58 6.13 2.99
C ASN A 24 42.49 5.55 1.89
N HIS A 25 43.02 6.39 0.98
CA HIS A 25 43.81 5.92 -0.16
C HIS A 25 45.19 6.59 -0.26
N GLY A 26 45.74 7.00 0.89
CA GLY A 26 46.93 7.86 0.97
C GLY A 26 48.18 7.24 1.60
N ASP A 27 48.19 5.96 1.91
CA ASP A 27 49.37 5.27 2.44
C ASP A 27 49.46 3.90 1.77
N ASP A 28 50.24 3.79 0.68
CA ASP A 28 51.11 2.63 0.38
C ASP A 28 51.67 2.69 -1.05
N TYR A 29 53.01 2.56 -1.11
CA TYR A 29 53.91 2.34 -2.25
C TYR A 29 54.38 3.53 -3.11
N GLU A 30 55.62 3.93 -2.82
CA GLU A 30 56.61 4.51 -3.73
C GLU A 30 56.96 3.55 -4.90
N ASP A 31 57.46 4.18 -5.98
CA ASP A 31 58.21 3.63 -7.10
C ASP A 31 57.49 2.72 -8.10
N ASP A 32 56.96 3.34 -9.16
CA ASP A 32 57.35 2.99 -10.54
C ASP A 32 56.92 4.10 -11.52
N GLU A 33 57.93 4.70 -12.15
CA GLU A 33 57.83 5.77 -13.13
C GLU A 33 57.29 5.20 -14.46
N VAL A 34 55.97 5.28 -14.69
CA VAL A 34 55.36 5.06 -16.00
C VAL A 34 54.72 6.35 -16.48
N VAL A 35 55.46 7.08 -17.32
CA VAL A 35 54.92 8.16 -18.13
C VAL A 35 54.03 7.55 -19.21
N LEU A 36 52.71 7.58 -19.00
CA LEU A 36 51.73 7.51 -20.08
C LEU A 36 50.68 8.61 -19.91
N GLN A 37 50.70 9.47 -20.92
CA GLN A 37 49.87 10.64 -21.17
C GLN A 37 48.40 10.25 -21.41
N THR A 38 47.51 11.22 -21.18
CA THR A 38 46.03 11.19 -21.31
C THR A 38 45.33 10.56 -20.10
N ASP A 39 44.47 11.26 -19.35
CA ASP A 39 43.25 11.84 -19.92
C ASP A 39 42.69 12.98 -19.05
N GLY A 40 42.70 14.21 -19.58
CA GLY A 40 42.02 15.37 -18.99
C GLY A 40 40.49 15.35 -19.22
N THR A 41 39.93 14.18 -19.45
CA THR A 41 38.52 13.93 -19.82
C THR A 41 37.66 13.58 -18.60
N SER A 42 38.19 12.88 -17.60
CA SER A 42 37.40 12.37 -16.48
C SER A 42 36.69 13.45 -15.64
N SER A 43 37.34 14.58 -15.31
CA SER A 43 36.67 15.68 -14.59
C SER A 43 35.75 16.54 -15.46
N ARG A 44 35.95 16.55 -16.80
CA ARG A 44 35.04 17.23 -17.72
C ARG A 44 33.79 16.40 -17.97
N ASP A 45 33.92 15.07 -18.00
CA ASP A 45 32.82 14.15 -18.26
C ASP A 45 31.87 14.02 -17.07
N GLU A 46 32.35 14.05 -15.82
CA GLU A 46 31.47 14.05 -14.64
C GLU A 46 30.61 15.32 -14.55
N HIS A 47 31.20 16.49 -14.75
CA HIS A 47 30.46 17.76 -14.79
C HIS A 47 29.53 17.86 -16.02
N PHE A 48 29.88 17.20 -17.13
CA PHE A 48 29.07 17.15 -18.33
C PHE A 48 27.86 16.21 -18.19
N VAL A 49 28.03 15.04 -17.57
CA VAL A 49 26.94 14.09 -17.27
C VAL A 49 25.94 14.70 -16.26
N ASP A 50 26.43 15.44 -15.27
CA ASP A 50 25.56 16.08 -14.27
C ASP A 50 24.74 17.23 -14.89
N SER A 51 25.35 18.06 -15.74
CA SER A 51 24.66 19.18 -16.40
C SER A 51 23.69 18.74 -17.51
N THR A 52 23.96 17.63 -18.22
CA THR A 52 23.01 17.05 -19.18
C THR A 52 21.83 16.36 -18.47
N ARG A 53 22.07 15.66 -17.35
CA ARG A 53 20.98 15.10 -16.52
C ARG A 53 20.15 16.19 -15.86
N LEU A 54 20.77 17.24 -15.31
CA LEU A 54 20.08 18.41 -14.77
C LEU A 54 19.26 19.15 -15.84
N ARG A 55 19.77 19.30 -17.06
CA ARG A 55 19.00 19.87 -18.18
C ARG A 55 17.85 18.97 -18.63
N SER A 56 18.01 17.65 -18.59
CA SER A 56 16.90 16.71 -18.85
C SER A 56 15.82 16.70 -17.76
N LEU A 57 16.20 17.02 -16.52
CA LEU A 57 15.27 17.22 -15.40
C LEU A 57 14.59 18.60 -15.46
N LEU A 58 15.29 19.62 -15.98
CA LEU A 58 14.77 20.98 -16.14
C LEU A 58 13.93 21.16 -17.42
N SER A 59 14.04 20.25 -18.39
CA SER A 59 13.37 20.34 -19.69
C SER A 59 12.01 19.64 -19.74
N LEU A 60 11.39 19.31 -18.60
CA LEU A 60 10.06 18.70 -18.64
C LEU A 60 9.05 19.74 -19.16
N PRO A 61 8.54 19.55 -20.39
CA PRO A 61 7.81 20.58 -21.12
C PRO A 61 6.49 20.92 -20.41
N GLY A 62 5.92 22.09 -20.75
CA GLY A 62 4.65 22.62 -20.23
C GLY A 62 3.46 21.63 -20.18
N SER A 63 3.55 20.52 -20.92
CA SER A 63 2.66 19.35 -20.90
C SER A 63 2.59 18.62 -19.54
N THR A 64 3.66 18.63 -18.76
CA THR A 64 3.68 17.96 -17.43
C THR A 64 2.79 18.68 -16.42
N TRP A 65 2.64 20.01 -16.53
CA TRP A 65 1.81 20.80 -15.64
C TRP A 65 0.31 20.62 -15.90
N THR A 66 -0.09 20.46 -17.17
CA THR A 66 -1.50 20.18 -17.52
C THR A 66 -1.89 18.76 -17.07
N LEU A 67 -0.99 17.79 -17.24
CA LEU A 67 -1.19 16.42 -16.75
C LEU A 67 -1.24 16.36 -15.21
N LEU A 68 -0.38 17.12 -14.52
CA LEU A 68 -0.36 17.18 -13.06
C LEU A 68 -1.64 17.80 -12.51
N ARG A 69 -2.11 18.90 -13.09
CA ARG A 69 -3.39 19.53 -12.71
C ARG A 69 -4.56 18.59 -12.90
N PHE A 70 -4.58 17.84 -14.00
CA PHE A 70 -5.58 16.80 -14.24
C PHE A 70 -5.51 15.69 -13.19
N ASN A 71 -4.32 15.19 -12.88
CA ASN A 71 -4.14 14.15 -11.86
C ASN A 71 -4.55 14.61 -10.45
N ILE A 72 -4.25 15.86 -10.08
CA ILE A 72 -4.68 16.46 -8.80
C ILE A 72 -6.21 16.64 -8.76
N PHE A 73 -6.82 17.01 -9.89
CA PHE A 73 -8.27 17.13 -9.98
C PHE A 73 -8.97 15.78 -9.79
N ILE A 74 -8.49 14.74 -10.47
CA ILE A 74 -8.99 13.37 -10.28
C ILE A 74 -8.76 12.88 -8.85
N ALA A 75 -7.58 13.15 -8.30
CA ALA A 75 -7.26 12.85 -6.92
C ALA A 75 -8.27 13.43 -5.93
N ALA A 76 -8.64 14.70 -6.12
CA ALA A 76 -9.64 15.35 -5.31
C ALA A 76 -11.02 14.65 -5.43
N ILE A 77 -11.43 14.28 -6.64
CA ILE A 77 -12.69 13.57 -6.87
C ILE A 77 -12.70 12.21 -6.16
N ILE A 78 -11.60 11.46 -6.21
CA ILE A 78 -11.47 10.18 -5.51
C ILE A 78 -11.55 10.38 -3.99
N CYS A 79 -10.87 11.39 -3.43
CA CYS A 79 -10.96 11.71 -2.00
C CYS A 79 -12.39 12.04 -1.57
N VAL A 80 -13.08 12.89 -2.33
CA VAL A 80 -14.47 13.24 -2.05
C VAL A 80 -15.37 12.00 -2.13
N ASN A 81 -15.18 11.14 -3.13
CA ASN A 81 -15.93 9.90 -3.26
C ASN A 81 -15.73 8.96 -2.05
N VAL A 82 -14.50 8.83 -1.54
CA VAL A 82 -14.21 8.02 -0.35
C VAL A 82 -14.90 8.59 0.90
N ILE A 83 -14.88 9.92 1.09
CA ILE A 83 -15.57 10.57 2.20
C ILE A 83 -17.08 10.32 2.12
N VAL A 84 -17.66 10.45 0.92
CA VAL A 84 -19.08 10.17 0.68
C VAL A 84 -19.43 8.72 1.00
N ILE A 85 -18.58 7.76 0.62
CA ILE A 85 -18.77 6.34 0.97
C ILE A 85 -18.70 6.14 2.49
N GLY A 86 -17.77 6.81 3.19
CA GLY A 86 -17.69 6.75 4.65
C GLY A 86 -18.96 7.30 5.31
N LEU A 87 -19.46 8.45 4.83
CA LEU A 87 -20.71 9.03 5.30
C LEU A 87 -21.93 8.16 4.99
N GLU A 88 -21.97 7.49 3.83
CA GLU A 88 -23.01 6.51 3.49
C GLU A 88 -23.01 5.34 4.49
N ILE A 89 -21.84 4.87 4.93
CA ILE A 89 -21.74 3.77 5.90
C ILE A 89 -22.19 4.21 7.30
N ASP A 90 -21.80 5.41 7.73
CA ASP A 90 -22.08 5.89 9.09
C ASP A 90 -23.49 6.47 9.26
N LEU A 91 -24.01 7.17 8.24
CA LEU A 91 -25.32 7.83 8.27
C LEU A 91 -26.40 7.06 7.50
N GLY A 92 -26.01 6.12 6.64
CA GLY A 92 -26.92 5.24 5.92
C GLY A 92 -27.47 4.19 6.86
N ASP A 93 -28.37 4.60 7.75
CA ASP A 93 -29.18 3.67 8.51
C ASP A 93 -29.99 2.85 7.49
N PHE A 94 -29.69 1.56 7.36
CA PHE A 94 -30.31 0.66 6.35
C PHE A 94 -31.84 0.57 6.48
N THR A 95 -32.40 1.16 7.55
CA THR A 95 -33.81 1.29 7.93
C THR A 95 -34.45 2.65 7.66
N ALA A 96 -33.68 3.68 7.28
CA ALA A 96 -34.22 5.02 7.00
C ALA A 96 -34.94 5.13 5.64
N ASN A 97 -35.74 6.19 5.51
CA ASN A 97 -36.72 6.43 4.45
C ASN A 97 -36.21 6.17 3.02
N ILE A 98 -37.13 5.75 2.13
CA ILE A 98 -36.84 5.45 0.72
C ILE A 98 -36.18 6.66 -0.01
N GLU A 99 -36.51 7.88 0.41
CA GLU A 99 -35.95 9.13 -0.14
C GLU A 99 -34.45 9.28 0.14
N ASP A 100 -33.99 8.94 1.35
CA ASP A 100 -32.57 9.00 1.71
C ASP A 100 -31.78 7.98 0.89
N ARG A 101 -32.35 6.78 0.66
CA ARG A 101 -31.73 5.74 -0.15
C ARG A 101 -31.60 6.14 -1.63
N LEU A 102 -32.57 6.88 -2.16
CA LEU A 102 -32.52 7.43 -3.53
C LEU A 102 -31.46 8.53 -3.64
N GLY A 103 -31.29 9.35 -2.61
CA GLY A 103 -30.26 10.37 -2.54
C GLY A 103 -28.85 9.79 -2.65
N TRP A 104 -28.52 8.79 -1.82
CA TRP A 104 -27.23 8.10 -1.87
C TRP A 104 -26.99 7.40 -3.21
N TYR A 105 -28.02 6.73 -3.74
CA TYR A 105 -27.96 6.10 -5.06
C TYR A 105 -27.70 7.10 -6.19
N ALA A 106 -28.31 8.29 -6.15
CA ALA A 106 -28.08 9.34 -7.15
C ALA A 106 -26.64 9.86 -7.08
N VAL A 107 -26.13 10.11 -5.87
CA VAL A 107 -24.73 10.54 -5.66
C VAL A 107 -23.75 9.49 -6.18
N GLU A 108 -23.99 8.20 -5.89
CA GLU A 108 -23.18 7.09 -6.38
C GLU A 108 -23.14 7.05 -7.92
N ASN A 109 -24.30 7.25 -8.57
CA ASN A 109 -24.40 7.30 -10.03
C ASN A 109 -23.62 8.47 -10.64
N VAL A 110 -23.66 9.65 -10.02
CA VAL A 110 -22.90 10.83 -10.48
C VAL A 110 -21.40 10.54 -10.46
N PHE A 111 -20.88 10.00 -9.36
CA PHE A 111 -19.48 9.61 -9.27
C PHE A 111 -19.12 8.54 -10.31
N LEU A 112 -19.94 7.49 -10.43
CA LEU A 112 -19.73 6.42 -11.41
C LEU A 112 -19.65 6.97 -12.84
N LEU A 113 -20.48 7.94 -13.20
CA LEU A 113 -20.48 8.58 -14.52
C LEU A 113 -19.20 9.40 -14.75
N ILE A 114 -18.77 10.20 -13.76
CA ILE A 114 -17.52 10.97 -13.82
C ILE A 114 -16.33 10.03 -14.06
N PHE A 115 -16.26 8.93 -13.30
CA PHE A 115 -15.18 7.95 -13.43
C PHE A 115 -15.23 7.16 -14.73
N THR A 116 -16.43 6.89 -15.25
CA THR A 116 -16.60 6.25 -16.56
C THR A 116 -16.06 7.16 -17.66
N PHE A 117 -16.39 8.46 -17.61
CA PHE A 117 -15.89 9.44 -18.56
C PHE A 117 -14.36 9.53 -18.51
N GLU A 118 -13.82 9.59 -17.30
CA GLU A 118 -12.38 9.60 -17.06
C GLU A 118 -11.67 8.36 -17.65
N MET A 119 -12.19 7.16 -17.35
CA MET A 119 -11.67 5.90 -17.88
C MET A 119 -11.64 5.91 -19.40
N VAL A 120 -12.73 6.36 -20.05
CA VAL A 120 -12.81 6.49 -21.51
C VAL A 120 -11.79 7.49 -22.05
N ALA A 121 -11.61 8.63 -21.39
CA ALA A 121 -10.61 9.63 -21.79
C ALA A 121 -9.18 9.07 -21.71
N ARG A 122 -8.83 8.38 -20.60
CA ARG A 122 -7.53 7.71 -20.42
C ARG A 122 -7.31 6.62 -21.46
N MET A 123 -8.35 5.84 -21.78
CA MET A 123 -8.31 4.79 -22.79
C MET A 123 -8.08 5.35 -24.19
N ARG A 124 -8.72 6.47 -24.54
CA ARG A 124 -8.46 7.15 -25.83
C ARG A 124 -7.04 7.71 -25.94
N HIS A 125 -6.49 8.24 -24.84
CA HIS A 125 -5.13 8.77 -24.83
C HIS A 125 -4.06 7.67 -24.96
N HIS A 126 -4.20 6.57 -24.23
CA HIS A 126 -3.18 5.51 -24.16
C HIS A 126 -3.39 4.36 -25.17
N GLY A 127 -4.58 4.24 -25.75
CA GLY A 127 -4.92 3.19 -26.72
C GLY A 127 -4.67 1.78 -26.17
N ARG A 128 -3.99 0.91 -26.95
CA ARG A 128 -3.68 -0.47 -26.55
C ARG A 128 -2.69 -0.58 -25.39
N TYR A 129 -1.87 0.45 -25.14
CA TYR A 129 -0.95 0.46 -24.00
C TYR A 129 -1.68 0.56 -22.66
N TYR A 130 -2.95 0.98 -22.68
CA TYR A 130 -3.84 1.03 -21.51
C TYR A 130 -3.88 -0.32 -20.75
N PHE A 131 -3.97 -1.43 -21.48
CA PHE A 131 -4.11 -2.78 -20.90
C PHE A 131 -2.79 -3.45 -20.53
N ARG A 132 -1.65 -2.82 -20.82
CA ARG A 132 -0.33 -3.34 -20.39
C ARG A 132 0.00 -2.93 -18.95
N ASP A 133 -0.61 -1.85 -18.47
CA ASP A 133 -0.51 -1.45 -17.07
C ASP A 133 -1.58 -2.20 -16.26
N PRO A 134 -1.19 -3.09 -15.32
CA PRO A 134 -2.13 -3.84 -14.49
C PRO A 134 -3.03 -2.92 -13.68
N TRP A 135 -2.55 -1.73 -13.28
CA TRP A 135 -3.31 -0.83 -12.43
C TRP A 135 -4.45 -0.13 -13.14
N ASN A 136 -4.15 0.28 -14.37
CA ASN A 136 -5.12 0.89 -15.25
C ASN A 136 -6.15 -0.15 -15.75
N THR A 137 -5.72 -1.41 -15.87
CA THR A 137 -6.61 -2.56 -16.13
C THR A 137 -7.53 -2.83 -14.93
N LEU A 138 -7.01 -2.81 -13.70
CA LEU A 138 -7.82 -2.93 -12.48
C LEU A 138 -8.85 -1.80 -12.37
N ASP A 139 -8.45 -0.55 -12.62
CA ASP A 139 -9.37 0.58 -12.61
C ASP A 139 -10.51 0.41 -13.64
N CYS A 140 -10.19 -0.06 -14.84
CA CYS A 140 -11.19 -0.41 -15.86
C CYS A 140 -12.15 -1.52 -15.39
N ILE A 141 -11.63 -2.56 -14.73
CA ILE A 141 -12.46 -3.63 -14.17
C ILE A 141 -13.39 -3.07 -13.09
N ILE A 142 -12.89 -2.22 -12.19
CA ILE A 142 -13.68 -1.64 -11.11
C ILE A 142 -14.80 -0.74 -11.65
N VAL A 143 -14.51 0.11 -12.66
CA VAL A 143 -15.51 0.96 -13.30
C VAL A 143 -16.57 0.13 -14.02
N THR A 144 -16.16 -0.88 -14.80
CA THR A 144 -17.09 -1.74 -15.54
C THR A 144 -17.97 -2.59 -14.62
N LEU A 145 -17.41 -3.14 -13.54
CA LEU A 145 -18.18 -3.84 -12.51
C LEU A 145 -19.20 -2.90 -11.84
N GLY A 146 -18.83 -1.64 -11.55
CA GLY A 146 -19.76 -0.65 -11.02
C GLY A 146 -20.92 -0.34 -11.97
N ILE A 147 -20.67 -0.23 -13.27
CA ILE A 147 -21.74 -0.03 -14.27
C ILE A 147 -22.68 -1.24 -14.31
N ILE A 148 -22.13 -2.45 -14.34
CA ILE A 148 -22.93 -3.68 -14.32
C ILE A 148 -23.79 -3.75 -13.06
N GLU A 149 -23.20 -3.43 -11.90
CA GLU A 149 -23.87 -3.40 -10.61
C GLU A 149 -25.04 -2.42 -10.58
N THR A 150 -24.76 -1.15 -10.85
CA THR A 150 -25.70 -0.05 -10.66
C THR A 150 -26.74 0.00 -11.78
N TRP A 151 -26.38 -0.25 -13.03
CA TRP A 151 -27.31 -0.05 -14.16
C TRP A 151 -28.01 -1.32 -14.63
N PHE A 152 -27.39 -2.49 -14.45
CA PHE A 152 -27.97 -3.75 -14.89
C PHE A 152 -28.52 -4.56 -13.72
N LEU A 153 -27.76 -4.69 -12.63
CA LEU A 153 -28.17 -5.51 -11.49
C LEU A 153 -29.23 -4.83 -10.61
N ALA A 154 -29.11 -3.54 -10.32
CA ALA A 154 -30.08 -2.83 -9.48
C ALA A 154 -31.53 -2.86 -10.01
N PRO A 155 -31.82 -2.62 -11.31
CA PRO A 155 -33.19 -2.69 -11.83
C PRO A 155 -33.72 -4.11 -12.08
N ILE A 156 -32.86 -5.10 -12.27
CA ILE A 156 -33.26 -6.51 -12.52
C ILE A 156 -33.54 -7.27 -11.19
N GLY A 157 -33.09 -6.73 -10.06
CA GLY A 157 -33.07 -7.38 -8.75
C GLY A 157 -34.44 -7.51 -8.05
N ASN A 158 -35.38 -8.27 -8.62
CA ASN A 158 -36.50 -8.83 -7.86
C ASN A 158 -36.05 -10.12 -7.12
N ALA A 159 -35.89 -9.99 -5.81
CA ALA A 159 -36.30 -10.94 -4.76
C ALA A 159 -35.55 -12.26 -4.43
N SER A 160 -34.50 -12.76 -5.10
CA SER A 160 -34.06 -14.16 -4.78
C SER A 160 -32.58 -14.46 -4.45
N ASN A 161 -31.64 -13.52 -4.37
CA ASN A 161 -30.22 -13.91 -4.31
C ASN A 161 -29.44 -13.26 -3.16
N PHE A 162 -29.30 -13.98 -2.05
CA PHE A 162 -28.32 -13.68 -0.99
C PHE A 162 -26.89 -13.51 -1.55
N ARG A 163 -26.57 -14.20 -2.65
CA ARG A 163 -25.29 -14.08 -3.37
C ARG A 163 -25.13 -12.73 -4.08
N MET A 164 -26.23 -12.09 -4.48
CA MET A 164 -26.21 -10.76 -5.06
C MET A 164 -25.81 -9.74 -3.99
N LEU A 165 -26.40 -9.79 -2.79
CA LEU A 165 -26.04 -8.88 -1.69
C LEU A 165 -24.55 -8.94 -1.30
N THR A 166 -23.94 -10.14 -1.28
CA THR A 166 -22.50 -10.28 -1.01
C THR A 166 -21.64 -9.72 -2.15
N SER A 167 -22.02 -9.96 -3.41
CA SER A 167 -21.31 -9.42 -4.58
C SER A 167 -21.38 -7.90 -4.66
N LEU A 168 -22.53 -7.30 -4.36
CA LEU A 168 -22.70 -5.84 -4.30
C LEU A 168 -21.74 -5.23 -3.25
N ARG A 169 -21.63 -5.86 -2.06
CA ARG A 169 -20.70 -5.39 -1.01
C ARG A 169 -19.24 -5.45 -1.45
N VAL A 170 -18.82 -6.53 -2.11
CA VAL A 170 -17.43 -6.66 -2.58
C VAL A 170 -17.12 -5.63 -3.66
N ILE A 171 -18.03 -5.39 -4.61
CA ILE A 171 -17.82 -4.39 -5.66
C ILE A 171 -17.73 -2.98 -5.06
N ARG A 172 -18.55 -2.64 -4.06
CA ARG A 172 -18.42 -1.40 -3.30
C ARG A 172 -17.05 -1.24 -2.65
N LEU A 173 -16.54 -2.29 -1.99
CA LEU A 173 -15.20 -2.29 -1.39
C LEU A 173 -14.09 -2.17 -2.45
N LEU A 174 -14.26 -2.78 -3.62
CA LEU A 174 -13.30 -2.66 -4.73
C LEU A 174 -13.15 -1.21 -5.22
N ARG A 175 -14.16 -0.36 -5.04
CA ARG A 175 -14.05 1.10 -5.34
C ARG A 175 -13.07 1.80 -4.42
N LEU A 176 -12.88 1.34 -3.18
CA LEU A 176 -11.80 1.81 -2.30
C LEU A 176 -10.41 1.47 -2.86
N GLY A 177 -10.31 0.47 -3.74
CA GLY A 177 -9.09 0.18 -4.49
C GLY A 177 -8.60 1.35 -5.35
N ARG A 178 -9.47 2.30 -5.71
CA ARG A 178 -9.08 3.55 -6.40
C ARG A 178 -8.24 4.47 -5.52
N LEU A 179 -8.40 4.38 -4.20
CA LEU A 179 -7.51 5.05 -3.26
C LEU A 179 -6.08 4.55 -3.47
N VAL A 180 -5.86 3.25 -3.67
CA VAL A 180 -4.52 2.70 -3.93
C VAL A 180 -3.90 3.28 -5.20
N HIS A 181 -4.70 3.45 -6.26
CA HIS A 181 -4.26 4.14 -7.48
C HIS A 181 -3.89 5.61 -7.21
N LEU A 182 -4.69 6.30 -6.39
CA LEU A 182 -4.40 7.65 -5.93
C LEU A 182 -3.08 7.70 -5.14
N LEU A 183 -2.85 6.80 -4.19
CA LEU A 183 -1.62 6.80 -3.38
C LEU A 183 -0.38 6.61 -4.26
N ARG A 184 -0.46 5.83 -5.34
CA ARG A 184 0.65 5.69 -6.31
C ARG A 184 0.92 6.95 -7.11
N SER A 185 -0.13 7.72 -7.42
CA SER A 185 0.03 8.96 -8.18
C SER A 185 0.91 9.97 -7.42
N PHE A 186 0.98 9.87 -6.09
CA PHE A 186 1.90 10.60 -5.24
C PHE A 186 3.18 9.80 -4.98
N LYS A 187 4.29 10.23 -5.61
CA LYS A 187 5.60 9.56 -5.48
C LYS A 187 6.07 9.41 -4.03
N GLU A 188 5.91 10.45 -3.22
CA GLU A 188 6.33 10.44 -1.80
C GLU A 188 5.55 9.39 -0.99
N LEU A 189 4.23 9.31 -1.18
CA LEU A 189 3.39 8.37 -0.45
C LEU A 189 3.63 6.94 -0.90
N TRP A 190 3.82 6.72 -2.20
CA TRP A 190 4.18 5.42 -2.74
C TRP A 190 5.51 4.91 -2.19
N LEU A 191 6.50 5.79 -2.00
CA LEU A 191 7.78 5.44 -1.41
C LEU A 191 7.64 4.97 0.04
N ILE A 192 6.79 5.62 0.83
CA ILE A 192 6.46 5.19 2.20
C ILE A 192 5.79 3.81 2.20
N ILE A 193 4.82 3.59 1.30
CA ILE A 193 4.13 2.30 1.18
C ILE A 193 5.12 1.20 0.80
N MET A 194 6.04 1.46 -0.12
CA MET A 194 7.07 0.50 -0.49
C MET A 194 8.00 0.18 0.67
N GLY A 195 8.43 1.18 1.44
CA GLY A 195 9.21 0.95 2.67
C GLY A 195 8.43 0.14 3.71
N LEU A 196 7.12 0.34 3.82
CA LEU A 196 6.26 -0.46 4.68
C LEU A 196 6.16 -1.92 4.20
N VAL A 197 5.96 -2.13 2.90
CA VAL A 197 5.92 -3.49 2.29
C VAL A 197 7.24 -4.22 2.49
N ASP A 198 8.36 -3.52 2.32
CA ASP A 198 9.68 -4.09 2.59
C ASP A 198 9.85 -4.46 4.08
N SER A 199 9.33 -3.63 4.99
CA SER A 199 9.31 -3.91 6.43
C SER A 199 8.42 -5.11 6.77
N LEU A 200 7.28 -5.28 6.07
CA LEU A 200 6.38 -6.41 6.24
C LEU A 200 7.05 -7.75 5.89
N LYS A 201 7.95 -7.77 4.90
CA LYS A 201 8.74 -8.97 4.57
C LYS A 201 9.59 -9.42 5.76
N THR A 202 10.24 -8.47 6.42
CA THR A 202 11.05 -8.75 7.63
C THR A 202 10.18 -9.15 8.82
N LEU A 203 9.06 -8.45 9.02
CA LEU A 203 8.05 -8.82 10.03
C LEU A 203 7.48 -10.22 9.81
N GLY A 204 7.35 -10.67 8.56
CA GLY A 204 6.94 -12.03 8.23
C GLY A 204 7.88 -13.08 8.80
N TRP A 205 9.19 -12.86 8.74
CA TRP A 205 10.18 -13.75 9.35
C TRP A 205 10.11 -13.75 10.87
N VAL A 206 9.93 -12.57 11.48
CA VAL A 206 9.75 -12.45 12.93
C VAL A 206 8.47 -13.16 13.39
N CYS A 207 7.37 -13.00 12.65
CA CYS A 207 6.10 -13.67 12.91
C CYS A 207 6.24 -15.19 12.79
N LEU A 208 6.96 -15.67 11.78
CA LEU A 208 7.25 -17.10 11.61
C LEU A 208 8.07 -17.64 12.79
N LEU A 209 9.12 -16.92 13.20
CA LEU A 209 9.93 -17.29 14.36
C LEU A 209 9.09 -17.33 15.65
N LEU A 210 8.26 -16.32 15.87
CA LEU A 210 7.32 -16.26 17.00
C LEU A 210 6.38 -17.47 16.98
N LEU A 211 5.81 -17.81 15.83
CA LEU A 211 4.93 -18.96 15.67
C LEU A 211 5.64 -20.27 15.99
N LEU A 212 6.90 -20.43 15.56
CA LEU A 212 7.72 -21.60 15.88
C LEU A 212 7.97 -21.73 17.39
N VAL A 213 8.32 -20.63 18.05
CA VAL A 213 8.52 -20.61 19.51
C VAL A 213 7.23 -20.96 20.24
N LEU A 214 6.12 -20.32 19.86
CA LEU A 214 4.80 -20.62 20.42
C LEU A 214 4.40 -22.08 20.19
N TYR A 215 4.75 -22.66 19.04
CA TYR A 215 4.48 -24.07 18.74
C TYR A 215 5.24 -25.02 19.67
N VAL A 216 6.55 -24.80 19.88
CA VAL A 216 7.36 -25.62 20.79
C VAL A 216 6.87 -25.47 22.24
N CYS A 217 6.66 -24.23 22.71
CA CYS A 217 6.12 -23.97 24.04
C CYS A 217 4.69 -24.52 24.19
N GLY A 218 3.88 -24.48 23.13
CA GLY A 218 2.54 -25.04 23.06
C GLY A 218 2.55 -26.56 23.21
N ILE A 219 3.45 -27.27 22.54
CA ILE A 219 3.64 -28.71 22.73
C ILE A 219 4.06 -29.00 24.18
N PHE A 220 5.06 -28.28 24.68
CA PHE A 220 5.57 -28.47 26.04
C PHE A 220 4.47 -28.30 27.09
N THR A 221 3.72 -27.19 27.04
CA THR A 221 2.61 -26.92 27.98
C THR A 221 1.44 -27.89 27.81
N THR A 222 1.15 -28.35 26.58
CA THR A 222 0.12 -29.39 26.36
C THR A 222 0.50 -30.70 27.02
N ILE A 223 1.76 -31.15 26.89
CA ILE A 223 2.24 -32.38 27.49
C ILE A 223 2.31 -32.24 29.02
N GLN A 224 2.87 -31.14 29.51
CA GLN A 224 3.15 -30.97 30.94
C GLN A 224 1.93 -30.55 31.77
N ILE A 225 1.05 -29.72 31.21
CA ILE A 225 -0.08 -29.13 31.94
C ILE A 225 -1.40 -29.73 31.43
N GLY A 226 -1.58 -29.77 30.11
CA GLY A 226 -2.84 -30.20 29.48
C GLY A 226 -3.18 -31.69 29.68
N GLN A 227 -2.18 -32.56 29.65
CA GLN A 227 -2.35 -34.01 29.78
C GLN A 227 -2.23 -34.53 31.22
N ASP A 228 -1.61 -33.76 32.13
CA ASP A 228 -1.50 -34.14 33.55
C ASP A 228 -2.80 -33.87 34.31
N THR A 229 -3.77 -34.76 34.10
CA THR A 229 -5.08 -34.68 34.77
C THR A 229 -4.99 -35.04 36.27
N GLY A 230 -3.91 -35.67 36.72
CA GLY A 230 -3.73 -36.07 38.13
C GLY A 230 -3.44 -34.86 39.02
N THR A 231 -2.48 -34.04 38.63
CA THR A 231 -2.08 -32.85 39.41
C THR A 231 -3.03 -31.68 39.20
N TYR A 232 -3.40 -31.39 37.94
CA TYR A 232 -4.19 -30.20 37.61
C TYR A 232 -5.70 -30.43 37.62
N GLY A 233 -6.15 -31.68 37.64
CA GLY A 233 -7.57 -32.03 37.80
C GLY A 233 -8.13 -31.66 39.16
N GLU A 234 -7.35 -31.89 40.23
CA GLU A 234 -7.72 -31.48 41.60
C GLU A 234 -7.57 -29.96 41.78
N TYR A 235 -6.57 -29.35 41.13
CA TYR A 235 -6.36 -27.90 41.17
C TYR A 235 -7.55 -27.09 40.63
N ARG A 236 -8.36 -27.65 39.71
CA ARG A 236 -9.60 -27.03 39.19
C ARG A 236 -10.58 -26.64 40.30
N ILE A 237 -10.70 -27.47 41.33
CA ILE A 237 -11.64 -27.24 42.45
C ILE A 237 -11.06 -26.19 43.41
N SER A 238 -9.75 -26.21 43.64
CA SER A 238 -9.07 -25.26 44.54
C SER A 238 -8.86 -23.86 43.95
N SER A 239 -8.80 -23.74 42.62
CA SER A 239 -8.51 -22.49 41.90
C SER A 239 -9.76 -21.67 41.54
N GLY A 240 -10.95 -22.08 41.98
CA GLY A 240 -12.19 -21.37 41.67
C GLY A 240 -12.71 -21.59 40.24
N GLY A 241 -12.33 -22.71 39.59
CA GLY A 241 -12.89 -23.12 38.30
C GLY A 241 -11.96 -23.02 37.10
N TRP A 242 -10.65 -22.78 37.30
CA TRP A 242 -9.69 -22.79 36.20
C TRP A 242 -9.48 -24.22 35.66
N ASP A 243 -9.74 -24.43 34.37
CA ASP A 243 -9.61 -25.74 33.71
C ASP A 243 -8.39 -25.80 32.78
N HIS A 244 -7.37 -26.53 33.20
CA HIS A 244 -6.17 -26.84 32.40
C HIS A 244 -6.49 -27.41 31.01
N LYS A 245 -7.59 -28.17 30.83
CA LYS A 245 -7.97 -28.72 29.53
C LYS A 245 -8.60 -27.69 28.59
N GLU A 246 -9.21 -26.66 29.15
CA GLU A 246 -9.80 -25.58 28.35
C GLU A 246 -8.72 -24.77 27.64
N TYR A 247 -7.65 -24.43 28.37
CA TYR A 247 -6.53 -23.61 27.91
C TYR A 247 -5.39 -24.42 27.28
N PHE A 248 -4.99 -25.54 27.87
CA PHE A 248 -3.83 -26.33 27.45
C PHE A 248 -4.17 -27.71 26.86
N GLY A 249 -5.45 -28.00 26.61
CA GLY A 249 -5.88 -29.34 26.18
C GLY A 249 -5.41 -29.75 24.78
N THR A 250 -5.14 -28.79 23.88
CA THR A 250 -4.58 -29.06 22.55
C THR A 250 -3.47 -28.07 22.24
N VAL A 251 -2.53 -28.45 21.38
CA VAL A 251 -1.39 -27.60 21.01
C VAL A 251 -1.82 -26.22 20.50
N LEU A 252 -2.87 -26.14 19.67
CA LEU A 252 -3.37 -24.86 19.16
C LEU A 252 -3.98 -23.98 20.26
N LYS A 253 -4.69 -24.57 21.23
CA LYS A 253 -5.23 -23.83 22.38
C LYS A 253 -4.11 -23.34 23.30
N SER A 254 -3.10 -24.18 23.53
CA SER A 254 -1.89 -23.82 24.27
C SER A 254 -1.12 -22.68 23.59
N MET A 255 -0.96 -22.74 22.26
CA MET A 255 -0.36 -21.66 21.47
C MET A 255 -1.14 -20.36 21.57
N TYR A 256 -2.47 -20.41 21.48
CA TYR A 256 -3.33 -19.24 21.62
C TYR A 256 -3.25 -18.64 23.03
N THR A 257 -3.30 -19.49 24.06
CA THR A 257 -3.19 -19.08 25.47
C THR A 257 -1.83 -18.46 25.78
N LEU A 258 -0.76 -18.94 25.14
CA LEU A 258 0.59 -18.37 25.27
C LEU A 258 0.78 -17.06 24.50
N PHE A 259 -0.04 -16.81 23.49
CA PHE A 259 -0.01 -15.59 22.69
C PHE A 259 -0.84 -14.46 23.30
N GLN A 260 -1.96 -14.80 23.94
CA GLN A 260 -2.85 -13.88 24.65
C GLN A 260 -2.15 -13.18 25.81
#